data_AF-A0A8H9SPY2-F1
#
_entry.id   AF-A0A8H9SPY2-F1
#
_cell.length_a   1.000
_cell.length_b   1.000
_cell.length_c   1.000
_cell.angle_alpha   90.00
_cell.angle_beta   90.00
_cell.angle_gamma   90.00
#
_symmetry.space_group_name_H-M   'P 1'
#
loop_
_entity.id
_entity.type
_entity.pdbx_description
1 polymer ?
#
loop_
_entity_poly.entity_id
_entity_poly.type
_entity_poly.pdbx_seq_one_letter_code
_entity_poly.pdbx_strand_id
1 'polypeptide(L)'
;ALSEGNTSNTTYTSEYHQWDNNINVSNSTVTSGSQTPLEESDGFFGKSAEPSDYAGNGGQNDVALSFTDNAGSNYSMKNNVNFDHSTLLGDVEFTSHWNNDGVFFYSTGHDSNGDGVLDTNGGWVDDAQNVDELNITLNNGSKWV
;
A
#
# COMPACT_ATOMS: atom_id res chain seq x y z
N ALA A 1 1.87 -13.73 6.65
CA ALA A 1 1.98 -12.60 5.72
C ALA A 1 3.45 -12.36 5.36
N LEU A 2 3.76 -12.04 4.10
CA LEU A 2 5.05 -11.46 3.75
C LEU A 2 4.99 -9.99 4.20
N SER A 3 5.79 -9.60 5.19
CA SER A 3 5.84 -8.23 5.69
C SER A 3 7.22 -7.65 5.39
N GLU A 4 7.29 -6.65 4.52
CA GLU A 4 8.50 -5.85 4.31
C GLU A 4 8.57 -4.80 5.43
N GLY A 5 9.51 -4.98 6.37
CA GLY A 5 9.65 -4.16 7.58
C GLY A 5 10.75 -3.09 7.51
N ASN A 6 11.16 -2.68 6.30
CA ASN A 6 12.21 -1.66 6.17
C ASN A 6 11.61 -0.25 6.28
N THR A 7 11.77 0.37 7.45
CA THR A 7 11.26 1.73 7.71
C THR A 7 12.25 2.84 7.34
N SER A 8 13.38 2.50 6.71
CA SER A 8 14.43 3.50 6.41
C SER A 8 14.93 3.36 4.97
N ASN A 9 14.63 4.39 4.16
CA ASN A 9 15.13 4.53 2.82
C ASN A 9 16.20 5.63 2.76
N THR A 10 17.48 5.25 2.86
CA THR A 10 18.60 6.20 2.84
C THR A 10 18.90 6.77 1.45
N THR A 11 18.16 6.34 0.42
CA THR A 11 18.42 6.67 -0.99
C THR A 11 17.87 8.04 -1.39
N TYR A 12 16.88 8.58 -0.66
CA TYR A 12 16.17 9.80 -1.04
C TYR A 12 16.61 10.97 -0.16
N THR A 13 17.42 11.86 -0.73
CA THR A 13 18.01 13.02 -0.04
C THR A 13 17.42 14.37 -0.48
N SER A 14 16.35 14.37 -1.28
CA SER A 14 15.56 15.54 -1.63
C SER A 14 14.17 15.44 -1.00
N GLU A 15 13.42 16.55 -0.94
CA GLU A 15 12.06 16.69 -0.37
C GLU A 15 11.00 15.73 -0.97
N TYR A 16 11.40 14.87 -1.90
CA TYR A 16 10.61 13.80 -2.50
C TYR A 16 10.76 12.50 -1.72
N HIS A 17 9.76 12.20 -0.91
CA HIS A 17 9.69 11.00 -0.08
C HIS A 17 8.64 10.04 -0.66
N GLN A 18 9.09 8.94 -1.27
CA GLN A 18 8.22 7.92 -1.89
C GLN A 18 8.68 6.48 -1.57
N TRP A 19 7.72 5.58 -1.41
CA TRP A 19 7.91 4.12 -1.32
C TRP A 19 7.25 3.43 -2.51
N ASP A 20 8.08 2.88 -3.40
CA ASP A 20 7.62 2.11 -4.57
C ASP A 20 7.49 0.62 -4.24
N ASN A 21 6.26 0.13 -4.12
CA ASN A 21 5.96 -1.28 -3.91
C ASN A 21 5.54 -1.91 -5.24
N ASN A 22 6.36 -2.81 -5.78
CA ASN A 22 6.10 -3.47 -7.05
C ASN A 22 5.88 -4.98 -6.83
N ILE A 23 4.66 -5.45 -7.01
CA ILE A 23 4.28 -6.86 -6.86
C ILE A 23 3.97 -7.45 -8.23
N ASN A 24 4.64 -8.54 -8.58
CA ASN A 24 4.40 -9.26 -9.83
C ASN A 24 4.01 -10.70 -9.53
N VAL A 25 2.82 -11.11 -9.98
CA VAL A 25 2.27 -12.45 -9.78
C VAL A 25 2.05 -13.06 -11.15
N SER A 26 2.66 -14.22 -11.39
CA SER A 26 2.48 -14.94 -12.65
C SER A 26 2.07 -16.39 -12.40
N ASN A 27 1.14 -16.88 -13.23
CA ASN A 27 0.65 -18.25 -13.21
C ASN A 27 0.26 -18.76 -11.80
N SER A 28 -0.26 -17.88 -10.94
CA SER A 28 -0.45 -18.16 -9.52
C SER A 28 -1.77 -17.61 -9.01
N THR A 29 -2.15 -18.02 -7.79
CA THR A 29 -3.27 -17.42 -7.06
C THR A 29 -2.74 -16.71 -5.82
N VAL A 30 -3.04 -15.43 -5.68
CA VAL A 30 -2.93 -14.72 -4.40
C VAL A 30 -4.28 -14.82 -3.72
N THR A 31 -4.27 -15.23 -2.46
CA THR A 31 -5.51 -15.52 -1.74
C THR A 31 -5.52 -14.88 -0.36
N SER A 32 -6.73 -14.65 0.16
CA SER A 32 -6.98 -14.30 1.55
C SER A 32 -6.30 -15.26 2.52
N GLY A 33 -5.92 -14.73 3.68
CA GLY A 33 -5.25 -15.48 4.73
C GLY A 33 -5.37 -14.80 6.08
N SER A 34 -4.82 -15.42 7.11
CA SER A 34 -4.88 -14.88 8.47
C SER A 34 -4.00 -13.63 8.65
N GLN A 35 -4.57 -12.62 9.31
CA GLN A 35 -3.84 -11.43 9.78
C GLN A 35 -2.89 -11.75 10.95
N THR A 36 -3.22 -12.78 11.74
CA THR A 36 -2.36 -13.23 12.84
C THR A 36 -1.46 -14.38 12.39
N PRO A 37 -0.18 -14.42 12.81
CA PRO A 37 0.67 -15.57 12.58
C PRO A 37 0.08 -16.84 13.20
N LEU A 38 0.26 -17.98 12.51
CA LEU A 38 -0.17 -19.30 12.99
C LEU A 38 0.38 -19.60 14.41
N GLU A 39 1.61 -19.16 14.69
CA GLU A 39 2.33 -19.49 15.91
C GLU A 39 1.92 -18.66 17.14
N GLU A 40 1.11 -17.60 16.98
CA GLU A 40 0.83 -16.65 18.07
C GLU A 40 -0.53 -16.80 18.76
N SER A 41 -1.59 -17.28 18.08
CA SER A 41 -2.82 -17.74 18.76
C SER A 41 -3.75 -18.52 17.82
N ASP A 42 -4.34 -17.77 16.87
CA ASP A 42 -5.51 -18.15 16.09
C ASP A 42 -5.25 -18.01 14.59
N GLY A 43 -3.98 -17.87 14.21
CA GLY A 43 -3.59 -17.79 12.82
C GLY A 43 -3.93 -19.06 12.07
N PHE A 44 -4.23 -18.97 10.79
CA PHE A 44 -4.61 -20.12 9.97
C PHE A 44 -4.21 -19.94 8.50
N PHE A 45 -4.12 -21.06 7.78
CA PHE A 45 -3.91 -21.11 6.34
C PHE A 45 -5.23 -21.41 5.62
N GLY A 46 -6.10 -20.41 5.46
CA GLY A 46 -7.52 -20.67 5.13
C GLY A 46 -8.24 -21.52 6.20
N LYS A 47 -9.58 -21.60 6.14
CA LYS A 47 -10.40 -22.43 7.07
C LYS A 47 -10.39 -23.92 6.72
N SER A 48 -9.45 -24.37 5.89
CA SER A 48 -9.38 -25.75 5.40
C SER A 48 -7.93 -26.17 5.16
N ALA A 49 -7.72 -27.42 4.75
CA ALA A 49 -6.40 -27.88 4.28
C ALA A 49 -5.99 -27.23 2.94
N GLU A 50 -6.86 -26.46 2.30
CA GLU A 50 -6.67 -25.76 1.03
C GLU A 50 -6.65 -24.22 1.24
N PRO A 51 -5.98 -23.45 0.35
CA PRO A 51 -5.90 -22.00 0.46
C PRO A 51 -7.26 -21.30 0.27
N SER A 52 -7.48 -20.21 1.01
CA SER A 52 -8.65 -19.30 1.03
C SER A 52 -9.81 -19.71 1.96
N ASP A 53 -10.23 -18.77 2.81
CA ASP A 53 -11.55 -18.76 3.47
C ASP A 53 -12.43 -17.63 2.98
N TYR A 54 -12.10 -17.04 1.82
CA TYR A 54 -12.78 -15.88 1.27
C TYR A 54 -14.29 -16.11 1.21
N ALA A 55 -15.00 -15.49 2.14
CA ALA A 55 -16.43 -15.62 2.30
C ALA A 55 -17.19 -14.47 1.64
N GLY A 56 -16.46 -13.45 1.15
CA GLY A 56 -17.00 -12.26 0.52
C GLY A 56 -17.85 -11.42 1.47
N ASN A 57 -17.55 -11.46 2.78
CA ASN A 57 -18.33 -10.75 3.79
C ASN A 57 -17.59 -9.54 4.38
N GLY A 58 -16.40 -9.23 3.89
CA GLY A 58 -15.58 -8.09 4.30
C GLY A 58 -14.88 -8.30 5.64
N GLY A 59 -14.66 -9.56 6.05
CA GLY A 59 -13.92 -9.87 7.27
C GLY A 59 -12.42 -9.61 7.10
N GLN A 60 -11.68 -9.35 8.20
CA GLN A 60 -10.23 -9.12 8.13
C GLN A 60 -9.43 -10.27 7.48
N ASN A 61 -9.94 -11.50 7.55
CA ASN A 61 -9.30 -12.66 6.94
C ASN A 61 -9.69 -12.88 5.47
N ASP A 62 -10.61 -12.07 4.93
CA ASP A 62 -10.94 -12.04 3.50
C ASP A 62 -9.90 -11.25 2.70
N VAL A 63 -9.02 -10.48 3.37
CA VAL A 63 -8.00 -9.63 2.74
C VAL A 63 -6.86 -10.46 2.17
N ALA A 64 -6.65 -10.38 0.86
CA ALA A 64 -5.58 -11.03 0.13
C ALA A 64 -4.35 -10.12 -0.06
N LEU A 65 -4.57 -8.80 -0.14
CA LEU A 65 -3.51 -7.78 -0.19
C LEU A 65 -3.91 -6.61 0.72
N SER A 66 -2.98 -6.14 1.54
CA SER A 66 -3.16 -4.93 2.37
C SER A 66 -1.98 -3.99 2.13
N PHE A 67 -2.29 -2.72 1.90
CA PHE A 67 -1.35 -1.63 1.76
C PHE A 67 -1.75 -0.56 2.76
N THR A 68 -0.93 -0.34 3.79
CA THR A 68 -1.28 0.56 4.90
C THR A 68 -0.14 1.53 5.14
N ASP A 69 -0.44 2.82 5.02
CA ASP A 69 0.49 3.88 5.38
C ASP A 69 0.46 4.12 6.90
N ASN A 70 1.57 4.65 7.41
CA ASN A 70 1.65 5.16 8.76
C ASN A 70 1.22 6.64 8.79
N ALA A 71 0.28 7.00 9.66
CA ALA A 71 -0.17 8.38 9.83
C ALA A 71 0.93 9.41 10.14
N GLY A 72 2.12 9.01 10.58
CA GLY A 72 3.29 9.88 10.77
C GLY A 72 4.32 9.82 9.63
N SER A 73 4.03 9.11 8.54
CA SER A 73 4.88 9.01 7.36
C SER A 73 4.79 10.28 6.53
N ASN A 74 5.93 10.80 6.12
CA ASN A 74 6.01 11.86 5.11
C ASN A 74 6.19 11.29 3.70
N TYR A 75 6.21 9.96 3.56
CA TYR A 75 6.47 9.28 2.30
C TYR A 75 5.16 8.85 1.67
N SER A 76 4.94 9.20 0.40
CA SER A 76 3.84 8.62 -0.38
C SER A 76 4.14 7.17 -0.72
N MET A 77 3.14 6.30 -0.66
CA MET A 77 3.25 4.91 -1.10
C MET A 77 2.73 4.77 -2.53
N LYS A 78 3.54 4.24 -3.44
CA LYS A 78 3.13 3.90 -4.81
C LYS A 78 3.12 2.39 -4.95
N ASN A 79 1.93 1.81 -4.96
CA ASN A 79 1.74 0.37 -5.01
C ASN A 79 1.34 -0.03 -6.43
N ASN A 80 2.16 -0.82 -7.09
CA ASN A 80 1.92 -1.31 -8.45
C ASN A 80 1.91 -2.84 -8.43
N VAL A 81 0.73 -3.42 -8.61
CA VAL A 81 0.51 -4.86 -8.59
C VAL A 81 0.13 -5.32 -10.00
N ASN A 82 0.88 -6.27 -10.54
CA ASN A 82 0.63 -6.85 -11.84
C ASN A 82 0.41 -8.35 -11.74
N PHE A 83 -0.77 -8.80 -12.16
CA PHE A 83 -1.13 -10.20 -12.30
C PHE A 83 -1.09 -10.61 -13.76
N ASP A 84 -0.42 -11.72 -14.06
CA ASP A 84 -0.32 -12.32 -15.38
C ASP A 84 -0.73 -13.80 -15.34
N HIS A 85 -1.72 -14.21 -16.15
CA HIS A 85 -2.30 -15.56 -16.08
C HIS A 85 -2.62 -16.03 -14.65
N SER A 86 -3.11 -15.13 -13.79
CA SER A 86 -3.19 -15.33 -12.34
C SER A 86 -4.56 -14.98 -11.76
N THR A 87 -4.83 -15.42 -10.53
CA THR A 87 -6.07 -15.07 -9.82
C THR A 87 -5.75 -14.30 -8.53
N LEU A 88 -6.43 -13.18 -8.32
CA LEU A 88 -6.54 -12.52 -7.02
C LEU A 88 -7.87 -12.97 -6.40
N LEU A 89 -7.80 -13.71 -5.30
CA LEU A 89 -8.95 -14.30 -4.60
C LEU A 89 -9.05 -13.71 -3.20
N GLY A 90 -9.89 -12.70 -3.02
CA GLY A 90 -10.05 -12.00 -1.75
C GLY A 90 -10.04 -10.49 -1.89
N ASP A 91 -10.26 -9.82 -0.78
CA ASP A 91 -10.36 -8.37 -0.71
C ASP A 91 -8.99 -7.71 -0.82
N VAL A 92 -8.98 -6.47 -1.29
CA VAL A 92 -7.81 -5.60 -1.27
C VAL A 92 -8.10 -4.45 -0.35
N GLU A 93 -7.26 -4.29 0.67
CA GLU A 93 -7.33 -3.19 1.62
C GLU A 93 -6.27 -2.15 1.26
N PHE A 94 -6.70 -0.89 1.17
CA PHE A 94 -5.83 0.26 0.94
C PHE A 94 -6.15 1.33 1.98
N THR A 95 -5.23 1.51 2.92
CA THR A 95 -5.30 2.51 3.97
C THR A 95 -4.24 3.55 3.70
N SER A 96 -4.67 4.72 3.24
CA SER A 96 -3.80 5.88 3.03
C SER A 96 -4.02 6.88 4.15
N HIS A 97 -2.91 7.42 4.66
CA HIS A 97 -2.92 8.68 5.36
C HIS A 97 -2.34 9.69 4.38
N TRP A 98 -2.98 10.84 4.18
CA TRP A 98 -2.40 11.92 3.36
C TRP A 98 -1.13 12.41 4.06
N ASN A 99 -0.01 11.78 3.76
CA ASN A 99 1.33 11.97 4.31
C ASN A 99 1.37 12.89 5.55
N ASN A 100 1.30 12.30 6.74
CA ASN A 100 1.24 13.06 8.00
C ASN A 100 -0.04 13.91 8.17
N ASP A 101 -1.20 13.28 7.91
CA ASP A 101 -2.55 13.84 8.13
C ASP A 101 -2.80 15.23 7.52
N GLY A 102 -2.26 15.49 6.32
CA GLY A 102 -2.53 16.70 5.54
C GLY A 102 -1.77 17.94 6.02
N VAL A 103 -0.73 17.78 6.84
CA VAL A 103 0.10 18.90 7.36
C VAL A 103 0.89 19.61 6.25
N PHE A 104 0.89 19.13 5.00
CA PHE A 104 1.66 19.71 3.91
C PHE A 104 0.93 20.79 3.09
N PHE A 105 -0.37 21.04 3.33
CA PHE A 105 -1.10 22.14 2.69
C PHE A 105 -1.30 23.31 3.65
N TYR A 106 -0.42 24.30 3.53
CA TYR A 106 -0.42 25.48 4.39
C TYR A 106 -1.22 26.60 3.74
N SER A 107 -2.44 26.86 4.24
CA SER A 107 -3.25 27.98 3.74
C SER A 107 -2.57 29.36 3.82
N THR A 108 -1.59 29.49 4.73
CA THR A 108 -0.76 30.69 4.91
C THR A 108 0.61 30.60 4.24
N GLY A 109 0.90 29.49 3.55
CA GLY A 109 2.20 29.16 2.99
C GLY A 109 3.23 28.70 4.04
N HIS A 110 4.18 27.88 3.59
CA HIS A 110 5.33 27.42 4.37
C HIS A 110 6.54 27.30 3.43
N ASP A 111 7.69 27.83 3.85
CA ASP A 111 8.95 27.74 3.11
C ASP A 111 9.66 26.43 3.51
N SER A 112 9.35 25.33 2.82
CA SER A 112 9.91 24.00 3.14
C SER A 112 11.36 23.82 2.67
N ASN A 113 11.75 24.54 1.61
CA ASN A 113 13.04 24.39 0.94
C ASN A 113 14.08 25.47 1.32
N GLY A 114 13.65 26.50 2.06
CA GLY A 114 14.50 27.58 2.59
C GLY A 114 14.91 28.63 1.58
N ASP A 115 14.20 28.78 0.45
CA ASP A 115 14.49 29.76 -0.59
C ASP A 115 13.88 31.14 -0.33
N GLY A 116 13.07 31.28 0.74
CA GLY A 116 12.41 32.50 1.14
C GLY A 116 11.08 32.76 0.43
N VAL A 117 10.60 31.84 -0.40
CA VAL A 117 9.29 31.84 -1.04
C VAL A 117 8.34 30.94 -0.23
N LEU A 118 7.11 31.43 -0.02
CA LEU A 118 6.11 30.65 0.72
C LEU A 118 5.33 29.75 -0.24
N ASP A 119 5.34 28.45 0.04
CA ASP A 119 4.62 27.45 -0.74
C ASP A 119 3.35 27.00 -0.01
N THR A 120 2.19 27.16 -0.65
CA THR A 120 0.91 26.69 -0.09
C THR A 120 0.68 25.20 -0.30
N ASN A 121 1.39 24.61 -1.26
CA ASN A 121 1.41 23.18 -1.52
C ASN A 121 2.60 22.48 -0.85
N GLY A 122 3.29 23.14 0.09
CA GLY A 122 4.38 22.52 0.87
C GLY A 122 5.66 22.23 0.08
N GLY A 123 5.93 22.97 -1.01
CA GLY A 123 7.16 22.88 -1.80
C GLY A 123 7.13 21.81 -2.90
N TRP A 124 6.02 21.07 -3.04
CA TRP A 124 5.87 20.04 -4.06
C TRP A 124 5.68 20.66 -5.45
N VAL A 125 6.30 20.07 -6.48
CA VAL A 125 6.12 20.55 -7.86
C VAL A 125 4.80 20.06 -8.44
N ASP A 126 4.33 18.90 -7.98
CA ASP A 126 3.08 18.25 -8.38
C ASP A 126 2.41 17.58 -7.16
N ASP A 127 1.10 17.82 -6.98
CA ASP A 127 0.32 17.24 -5.89
C ASP A 127 0.36 15.70 -5.90
N ALA A 128 0.51 15.07 -7.08
CA ALA A 128 0.61 13.62 -7.22
C ALA A 128 1.83 13.02 -6.49
N GLN A 129 2.83 13.83 -6.16
CA GLN A 129 4.05 13.36 -5.49
C GLN A 129 3.84 13.13 -3.97
N ASN A 130 2.75 13.67 -3.43
CA ASN A 130 2.35 13.57 -2.02
C ASN A 130 1.29 12.46 -1.79
N VAL A 131 0.52 12.10 -2.81
CA VAL A 131 -0.64 11.19 -2.66
C VAL A 131 -0.22 9.72 -2.68
N ASP A 132 -0.76 8.89 -1.79
CA ASP A 132 -0.62 7.43 -1.90
C ASP A 132 -1.43 6.87 -3.08
N GLU A 133 -0.89 5.90 -3.78
CA GLU A 133 -1.50 5.29 -4.97
C GLU A 133 -1.49 3.76 -4.89
N LEU A 134 -2.53 3.16 -5.47
CA LEU A 134 -2.63 1.73 -5.72
C LEU A 134 -3.10 1.49 -7.16
N ASN A 135 -2.23 0.86 -7.95
CA ASN A 135 -2.51 0.42 -9.31
C ASN A 135 -2.50 -1.12 -9.35
N ILE A 136 -3.62 -1.71 -9.77
CA ILE A 136 -3.72 -3.16 -9.97
C ILE A 136 -4.00 -3.43 -11.45
N THR A 137 -3.12 -4.20 -12.08
CA THR A 137 -3.24 -4.61 -13.47
C THR A 137 -3.49 -6.11 -13.56
N LEU A 138 -4.54 -6.52 -14.27
CA LEU A 138 -4.89 -7.91 -14.52
C LEU A 138 -4.71 -8.22 -16.02
N ASN A 139 -3.65 -8.96 -16.35
CA ASN A 139 -3.25 -9.27 -17.73
C ASN A 139 -3.44 -10.73 -18.09
N ASN A 140 -3.56 -11.00 -19.39
CA ASN A 140 -3.53 -12.34 -20.00
C ASN A 140 -4.47 -13.35 -19.32
N GLY A 141 -5.73 -12.94 -19.15
CA GLY A 141 -6.77 -13.80 -18.54
C GLY A 141 -6.73 -13.83 -17.01
N SER A 142 -5.91 -12.97 -16.38
CA SER A 142 -5.97 -12.79 -14.93
C SER A 142 -7.33 -12.22 -14.49
N LYS A 143 -7.73 -12.56 -13.27
CA LYS A 143 -9.01 -12.14 -12.71
C LYS A 143 -8.92 -11.83 -11.22
N TRP A 144 -9.77 -10.92 -10.78
CA TRP A 144 -10.10 -10.70 -9.38
C TRP A 144 -11.46 -11.34 -9.13
N VAL A 145 -11.52 -12.24 -8.13
CA VAL A 145 -12.69 -13.03 -7.73
C VAL A 145 -13.04 -12.73 -6.29
#